data_AF-A0AAU9HPY5-F1
#
_entry.id   AF-A0AAU9HPY5-F1
#
_cell.length_a   1.000
_cell.length_b   1.000
_cell.length_c   1.000
_cell.angle_alpha   90.00
_cell.angle_beta   90.00
_cell.angle_gamma   90.00
#
_symmetry.space_group_name_H-M   'P 1'
#
loop_
_entity.id
_entity.type
_entity.pdbx_description
1 polymer ?
#
loop_
_entity_poly.entity_id
_entity_poly.type
_entity_poly.pdbx_seq_one_letter_code
_entity_poly.pdbx_strand_id
1 'polypeptide(L)'
;MRAVVGAMLALAAAALLPSLLPAFLSDAAPARSQDNQLNQVRSVLKRLGLREARVEQVGPHVRVEGLVASSADAARLRAQLHRYQHAVTVDVVVVDEVLATLRDTLADRDLNVRYDGQGVFSIAGSSDNAERAIRRIADLRSDLGPEIRKLHVDITQQDPSVKPPSNYDAALLVEGLHYVETPDGTKHLTSLPQQAAP
;
A
#
# COMPACT_ATOMS: atom_id res chain seq x y z
N MET A 1 -86.31 -7.64 23.07
CA MET A 1 -87.30 -6.54 23.07
C MET A 1 -87.00 -5.60 24.23
N ARG A 2 -86.90 -4.29 23.94
CA ARG A 2 -87.06 -3.14 24.86
C ARG A 2 -85.86 -2.73 25.75
N ALA A 3 -85.02 -1.89 25.16
CA ALA A 3 -84.56 -0.58 25.66
C ALA A 3 -85.63 0.15 26.52
N VAL A 4 -85.37 1.06 27.47
CA VAL A 4 -84.21 1.95 27.71
C VAL A 4 -84.40 2.69 29.07
N VAL A 5 -83.27 3.12 29.67
CA VAL A 5 -83.03 4.35 30.47
C VAL A 5 -83.36 4.46 31.96
N GLY A 6 -82.35 4.96 32.69
CA GLY A 6 -82.42 5.87 33.85
C GLY A 6 -81.03 6.04 34.46
N ALA A 7 -80.23 7.04 34.09
CA ALA A 7 -80.12 8.40 34.67
C ALA A 7 -78.88 8.50 35.62
N MET A 8 -77.80 9.20 35.25
CA MET A 8 -77.51 10.65 35.36
C MET A 8 -76.99 11.08 36.76
N LEU A 9 -75.75 11.58 36.82
CA LEU A 9 -75.22 12.77 37.52
C LEU A 9 -73.66 12.69 37.51
N ALA A 10 -72.89 13.42 36.71
CA ALA A 10 -72.64 14.88 36.58
C ALA A 10 -71.63 15.45 37.61
N LEU A 11 -70.47 15.92 37.12
CA LEU A 11 -69.75 17.18 37.46
C LEU A 11 -68.34 17.12 36.80
N ALA A 12 -68.10 17.78 35.66
CA ALA A 12 -67.71 19.19 35.46
C ALA A 12 -66.26 19.52 35.84
N ALA A 13 -65.44 19.93 34.86
CA ALA A 13 -64.77 21.26 34.86
C ALA A 13 -63.77 21.44 33.69
N ALA A 14 -63.93 22.60 33.05
CA ALA A 14 -62.94 23.52 32.52
C ALA A 14 -62.04 23.15 31.31
N ALA A 15 -62.17 24.02 30.31
CA ALA A 15 -61.42 24.13 29.08
C ALA A 15 -59.92 24.39 29.29
N LEU A 16 -59.12 24.02 28.28
CA LEU A 16 -58.07 24.84 27.64
C LEU A 16 -57.49 24.05 26.45
N LEU A 17 -57.80 24.48 25.23
CA LEU A 17 -56.98 24.15 24.05
C LEU A 17 -55.79 25.11 24.06
N PRO A 18 -54.56 24.62 23.81
CA PRO A 18 -53.86 25.20 22.68
C PRO A 18 -53.06 24.19 21.84
N SER A 19 -53.20 24.36 20.53
CA SER A 19 -52.16 24.36 19.50
C SER A 19 -51.14 23.21 19.39
N LEU A 20 -51.23 22.53 18.24
CA LEU A 20 -50.17 22.44 17.23
C LEU A 20 -48.72 22.32 17.72
N LEU A 21 -48.12 21.15 17.52
CA LEU A 21 -46.99 20.94 16.59
C LEU A 21 -46.59 19.46 16.65
N PRO A 22 -46.59 18.70 15.54
CA PRO A 22 -45.79 17.50 15.47
C PRO A 22 -44.33 17.95 15.58
N ALA A 23 -43.64 17.50 16.63
CA ALA A 23 -42.19 17.55 16.69
C ALA A 23 -41.66 16.67 15.56
N PHE A 24 -41.53 17.24 14.36
CA PHE A 24 -40.63 16.74 13.35
C PHE A 24 -39.23 16.88 13.96
N LEU A 25 -38.78 15.83 14.65
CA LEU A 25 -37.37 15.56 14.83
C LEU A 25 -36.78 15.45 13.42
N SER A 26 -36.38 16.59 12.85
CA SER A 26 -35.57 16.65 11.65
C SER A 26 -34.17 16.19 12.01
N ASP A 27 -34.00 14.88 12.23
CA ASP A 27 -32.70 14.23 12.15
C ASP A 27 -32.39 13.95 10.67
N ALA A 28 -32.26 15.03 9.90
CA ALA A 28 -32.07 14.99 8.45
C ALA A 28 -30.93 15.89 7.98
N ALA A 29 -29.85 15.96 8.77
CA ALA A 29 -28.61 16.64 8.38
C ALA A 29 -27.28 15.87 8.49
N PRO A 30 -27.19 14.54 8.76
CA PRO A 30 -25.89 13.87 8.77
C PRO A 30 -25.34 13.56 7.35
N ALA A 31 -26.19 13.10 6.43
CA ALA A 31 -25.75 12.63 5.11
C ALA A 31 -25.06 13.72 4.26
N ARG A 32 -25.66 14.92 4.19
CA ARG A 32 -25.11 16.04 3.40
C ARG A 32 -23.75 16.52 3.91
N SER A 33 -23.53 16.49 5.22
CA SER A 33 -22.26 16.89 5.84
C SER A 33 -21.15 15.86 5.55
N GLN A 34 -21.48 14.57 5.64
CA GLN A 34 -20.54 13.47 5.36
C GLN A 34 -20.14 13.42 3.88
N ASP A 35 -21.11 13.57 2.96
CA ASP A 35 -20.82 13.64 1.51
C ASP A 35 -19.91 14.83 1.17
N ASN A 36 -20.12 15.97 1.83
CA ASN A 36 -19.25 17.14 1.68
C ASN A 36 -17.84 16.87 2.18
N GLN A 37 -17.67 16.17 3.29
CA GLN A 37 -16.35 15.81 3.82
C GLN A 37 -15.63 14.82 2.90
N LEU A 38 -16.32 13.77 2.44
CA LEU A 38 -15.77 12.78 1.51
C LEU A 38 -15.26 13.46 0.22
N ASN A 39 -16.05 14.39 -0.34
CA ASN A 39 -15.68 15.14 -1.54
C ASN A 39 -14.51 16.10 -1.29
N GLN A 40 -14.44 16.73 -0.11
CA GLN A 40 -13.29 17.57 0.27
C GLN A 40 -12.01 16.75 0.36
N VAL A 41 -12.02 15.59 1.04
CA VAL A 41 -10.85 14.72 1.15
C VAL A 41 -10.42 14.22 -0.24
N ARG A 42 -11.36 13.77 -1.08
CA ARG A 42 -11.06 13.41 -2.48
C ARG A 42 -10.43 14.55 -3.27
N SER A 43 -10.86 15.80 -3.05
CA SER A 43 -10.26 16.97 -3.71
C SER A 43 -8.82 17.20 -3.27
N VAL A 44 -8.49 16.94 -1.98
CA VAL A 44 -7.13 17.04 -1.45
C VAL A 44 -6.23 16.01 -2.14
N LEU A 45 -6.64 14.75 -2.22
CA LEU A 45 -5.87 13.70 -2.89
C LEU A 45 -5.59 14.05 -4.35
N LYS A 46 -6.60 14.54 -5.08
CA LYS A 46 -6.44 15.00 -6.47
C LYS A 46 -5.44 16.14 -6.60
N ARG A 47 -5.50 17.14 -5.71
CA ARG A 47 -4.55 18.28 -5.71
C ARG A 47 -3.12 17.84 -5.39
N LEU A 48 -2.95 16.85 -4.52
CA LEU A 48 -1.64 16.28 -4.18
C LEU A 48 -1.14 15.27 -5.22
N GLY A 49 -1.94 14.94 -6.24
CA GLY A 49 -1.56 13.96 -7.27
C GLY A 49 -1.50 12.52 -6.75
N LEU A 50 -2.10 12.21 -5.60
CA LEU A 50 -2.08 10.89 -4.98
C LEU A 50 -3.15 10.00 -5.63
N ARG A 51 -2.79 9.37 -6.75
CA ARG A 51 -3.73 8.59 -7.59
C ARG A 51 -4.04 7.20 -7.03
N GLU A 52 -3.14 6.65 -6.23
CA GLU A 52 -3.24 5.30 -5.66
C GLU A 52 -3.74 5.30 -4.22
N ALA A 53 -3.95 6.49 -3.65
CA ALA A 53 -4.71 6.67 -2.43
C ALA A 53 -6.21 6.78 -2.77
N ARG A 54 -7.03 6.15 -1.96
CA ARG A 54 -8.49 6.13 -2.06
C ARG A 54 -9.14 6.58 -0.76
N VAL A 55 -10.37 7.06 -0.89
CA VAL A 55 -11.15 7.58 0.22
C VAL A 55 -12.41 6.75 0.37
N GLU A 56 -12.58 6.16 1.54
CA GLU A 56 -13.72 5.33 1.91
C GLU A 56 -14.47 5.94 3.09
N GLN A 57 -15.81 5.84 3.08
CA GLN A 57 -16.64 6.21 4.22
C GLN A 57 -16.79 5.00 5.14
N VAL A 58 -16.38 5.14 6.40
CA VAL A 58 -16.46 4.10 7.43
C VAL A 58 -17.33 4.62 8.57
N GLY A 59 -18.63 4.37 8.48
CA GLY A 59 -19.62 4.93 9.41
C GLY A 59 -19.59 6.46 9.40
N PRO A 60 -19.43 7.15 10.54
CA PRO A 60 -19.32 8.61 10.59
C PRO A 60 -17.92 9.13 10.23
N HIS A 61 -16.93 8.26 10.04
CA HIS A 61 -15.56 8.62 9.74
C HIS A 61 -15.22 8.39 8.27
N VAL A 62 -14.17 9.06 7.81
CA VAL A 62 -13.57 8.88 6.49
C VAL A 62 -12.21 8.21 6.67
N ARG A 63 -11.96 7.12 5.96
CA ARG A 63 -10.65 6.47 5.89
C ARG A 63 -9.99 6.82 4.56
N VAL A 64 -8.76 7.30 4.63
CA VAL A 64 -7.87 7.44 3.48
C VAL A 64 -6.89 6.28 3.53
N GLU A 65 -6.91 5.45 2.51
CA GLU A 65 -6.03 4.28 2.43
C GLU A 65 -5.41 4.16 1.04
N GLY A 66 -4.41 3.29 0.89
CA GLY A 66 -3.75 3.05 -0.40
C GLY A 66 -2.26 3.33 -0.39
N LEU A 67 -1.71 3.56 -1.58
CA LEU A 67 -0.27 3.74 -1.78
C LEU A 67 0.10 5.20 -1.98
N VAL A 68 1.22 5.59 -1.37
CA VAL A 68 1.90 6.86 -1.61
C VAL A 68 3.35 6.59 -1.97
N ALA A 69 3.92 7.40 -2.87
CA ALA A 69 5.27 7.17 -3.37
C ALA A 69 6.31 7.22 -2.26
N SER A 70 6.27 8.30 -1.46
CA SER A 70 7.30 8.62 -0.47
C SER A 70 6.73 8.98 0.90
N SER A 71 7.56 8.87 1.94
CA SER A 71 7.20 9.32 3.29
C SER A 71 6.92 10.83 3.34
N ALA A 72 7.52 11.60 2.43
CA ALA A 72 7.24 13.03 2.27
C ALA A 72 5.80 13.29 1.78
N ASP A 73 5.31 12.49 0.84
CA ASP A 73 3.93 12.59 0.36
C ASP A 73 2.93 12.13 1.43
N ALA A 74 3.28 11.09 2.19
CA ALA A 74 2.50 10.67 3.37
C ALA A 74 2.40 11.81 4.40
N ALA A 75 3.51 12.51 4.68
CA ALA A 75 3.54 13.63 5.60
C ALA A 75 2.72 14.83 5.09
N ARG A 76 2.82 15.16 3.79
CA ARG A 76 2.00 16.19 3.14
C ARG A 76 0.51 15.89 3.23
N LEU A 77 0.13 14.64 2.98
CA LEU A 77 -1.26 14.18 3.10
C LEU A 77 -1.78 14.37 4.53
N ARG A 78 -1.02 13.89 5.53
CA ARG A 78 -1.38 14.06 6.95
C ARG A 78 -1.49 15.53 7.35
N ALA A 79 -0.56 16.38 6.91
CA ALA A 79 -0.58 17.81 7.19
C ALA A 79 -1.83 18.49 6.61
N GLN A 80 -2.20 18.18 5.36
CA GLN A 80 -3.40 18.74 4.72
C GLN A 80 -4.70 18.25 5.36
N LEU A 81 -4.71 17.02 5.85
CA LEU A 81 -5.89 16.42 6.49
C LEU A 81 -5.96 16.68 7.99
N HIS A 82 -4.94 17.30 8.58
CA HIS A 82 -4.88 17.62 10.01
C HIS A 82 -6.09 18.45 10.47
N ARG A 83 -6.59 19.36 9.63
CA ARG A 83 -7.82 20.14 9.92
C ARG A 83 -9.10 19.30 10.07
N TYR A 84 -9.08 18.02 9.70
CA TYR A 84 -10.22 17.08 9.72
C TYR A 84 -10.01 15.89 10.67
N GLN A 85 -8.95 15.92 11.49
CA GLN A 85 -8.40 14.77 12.23
C GLN A 85 -9.35 14.01 13.17
N HIS A 86 -10.49 14.59 13.57
CA HIS A 86 -11.49 13.90 14.41
C HIS A 86 -12.42 12.99 13.60
N ALA A 87 -12.47 13.17 12.28
CA ALA A 87 -13.35 12.46 11.38
C ALA A 87 -12.61 11.80 10.20
N VAL A 88 -11.27 11.91 10.15
CA VAL A 88 -10.45 11.35 9.06
C VAL A 88 -9.28 10.55 9.61
N THR A 89 -9.19 9.28 9.22
CA THR A 89 -8.04 8.39 9.49
C THR A 89 -7.21 8.24 8.22
N VAL A 90 -5.88 8.28 8.34
CA VAL A 90 -4.95 8.11 7.21
C VAL A 90 -4.11 6.85 7.42
N ASP A 91 -4.38 5.83 6.62
CA ASP A 91 -3.79 4.50 6.65
C ASP A 91 -3.15 4.18 5.28
N VAL A 92 -2.01 4.81 5.00
CA VAL A 92 -1.32 4.70 3.70
C VAL A 92 -0.01 3.95 3.83
N VAL A 93 0.27 3.12 2.83
CA VAL A 93 1.53 2.40 2.67
C VAL A 93 2.48 3.22 1.81
N VAL A 94 3.74 3.34 2.23
CA VAL A 94 4.77 4.08 1.50
C VAL A 94 5.55 3.13 0.60
N VAL A 95 5.52 3.38 -0.71
CA VAL A 95 6.19 2.54 -1.72
C VAL A 95 7.69 2.47 -1.48
N ASP A 96 8.35 3.59 -1.20
CA ASP A 96 9.80 3.62 -0.91
C ASP A 96 10.18 2.75 0.30
N GLU A 97 9.35 2.69 1.34
CA GLU A 97 9.58 1.87 2.52
C GLU A 97 9.42 0.37 2.21
N VAL A 98 8.45 0.01 1.36
CA VAL A 98 8.29 -1.36 0.87
C VAL A 98 9.49 -1.78 0.01
N LEU A 99 9.96 -0.90 -0.88
CA LEU A 99 11.16 -1.15 -1.70
C LEU A 99 12.40 -1.33 -0.83
N ALA A 100 12.57 -0.50 0.21
CA ALA A 100 13.67 -0.62 1.15
C ALA A 100 13.61 -1.96 1.92
N THR A 101 12.44 -2.31 2.45
CA THR A 101 12.20 -3.59 3.15
C THR A 101 12.51 -4.80 2.27
N LEU A 102 12.07 -4.79 1.01
CA LEU A 102 12.34 -5.87 0.06
C LEU A 102 13.84 -6.01 -0.24
N ARG A 103 14.53 -4.89 -0.47
CA ARG A 103 15.99 -4.88 -0.72
C ARG A 103 16.78 -5.38 0.49
N ASP A 104 16.39 -4.94 1.68
CA ASP A 104 17.04 -5.35 2.93
C ASP A 104 16.82 -6.85 3.23
N THR A 105 15.60 -7.34 3.03
CA THR A 105 15.25 -8.76 3.22
C THR A 105 16.04 -9.67 2.27
N LEU A 106 16.22 -9.24 1.02
CA LEU A 106 16.98 -9.98 0.02
C LEU A 106 18.48 -9.92 0.31
N ALA A 107 18.99 -8.75 0.71
CA ALA A 107 20.41 -8.50 0.96
C ALA A 107 21.33 -8.92 -0.21
N ASP A 108 20.80 -8.90 -1.44
CA ASP A 108 21.48 -9.28 -2.65
C ASP A 108 21.49 -8.09 -3.63
N ARG A 109 22.70 -7.67 -4.03
CA ARG A 109 22.89 -6.49 -4.89
C ARG A 109 22.65 -6.80 -6.36
N ASP A 110 22.70 -8.07 -6.74
CA ASP A 110 22.48 -8.52 -8.12
C ASP A 110 20.97 -8.63 -8.44
N LEU A 111 20.11 -8.48 -7.42
CA LEU A 111 18.66 -8.42 -7.55
C LEU A 111 18.15 -6.97 -7.63
N ASN A 112 17.39 -6.69 -8.69
CA ASN A 112 16.71 -5.42 -8.87
C ASN A 112 15.28 -5.49 -8.33
N VAL A 113 14.93 -4.57 -7.45
CA VAL A 113 13.57 -4.41 -6.90
C VAL A 113 12.99 -3.08 -7.38
N ARG A 114 11.82 -3.16 -8.02
CA ARG A 114 11.10 -2.01 -8.58
C ARG A 114 9.61 -2.07 -8.29
N TYR A 115 8.99 -0.89 -8.36
CA TYR A 115 7.55 -0.72 -8.27
C TYR A 115 6.99 -0.43 -9.67
N ASP A 116 6.04 -1.25 -10.12
CA ASP A 116 5.44 -1.13 -11.45
C ASP A 116 4.08 -0.40 -11.42
N GLY A 117 3.66 0.09 -10.25
CA GLY A 117 2.38 0.76 -10.04
C GLY A 117 1.26 -0.18 -9.60
N GLN A 118 0.16 0.39 -9.10
CA GLN A 118 -1.07 -0.33 -8.73
C GLN A 118 -0.85 -1.43 -7.68
N GLY A 119 0.13 -1.25 -6.80
CA GLY A 119 0.49 -2.26 -5.80
C GLY A 119 1.22 -3.47 -6.36
N VAL A 120 1.80 -3.35 -7.56
CA VAL A 120 2.64 -4.38 -8.18
C VAL A 120 4.11 -4.04 -7.98
N PHE A 121 4.86 -4.99 -7.44
CA PHE A 121 6.31 -4.90 -7.30
C PHE A 121 6.95 -6.05 -8.09
N SER A 122 8.07 -5.77 -8.73
CA SER A 122 8.87 -6.75 -9.46
C SER A 122 10.25 -6.89 -8.83
N ILE A 123 10.67 -8.14 -8.68
CA ILE A 123 12.00 -8.52 -8.24
C ILE A 123 12.58 -9.40 -9.35
N ALA A 124 13.69 -8.96 -9.93
CA ALA A 124 14.33 -9.69 -11.02
C ALA A 124 15.85 -9.66 -10.92
N GLY A 125 16.51 -10.73 -11.37
CA GLY A 125 17.96 -10.81 -11.46
C GLY A 125 18.50 -12.23 -11.29
N SER A 126 19.80 -12.29 -11.03
CA SER A 126 20.49 -13.54 -10.71
C SER A 126 21.00 -13.47 -9.27
N SER A 127 20.92 -14.58 -8.55
CA SER A 127 21.36 -14.67 -7.16
C SER A 127 22.21 -15.91 -6.95
N ASP A 128 23.21 -15.81 -6.07
CA ASP A 128 24.02 -16.95 -5.64
C ASP A 128 23.17 -18.03 -4.95
N ASN A 129 22.02 -17.67 -4.39
CA ASN A 129 21.09 -18.60 -3.75
C ASN A 129 19.64 -18.23 -4.06
N ALA A 130 19.22 -18.50 -5.30
CA ALA A 130 17.88 -18.16 -5.79
C ALA A 130 16.76 -18.76 -4.91
N GLU A 131 16.89 -20.02 -4.50
CA GLU A 131 15.87 -20.66 -3.64
C GLU A 131 15.69 -19.96 -2.29
N ARG A 132 16.80 -19.49 -1.68
CA ARG A 132 16.72 -18.76 -0.42
C ARG A 132 16.04 -17.41 -0.61
N ALA A 133 16.38 -16.69 -1.68
CA ALA A 133 15.76 -15.41 -2.01
C ALA A 133 14.25 -15.56 -2.24
N ILE A 134 13.84 -16.55 -3.04
CA ILE A 134 12.42 -16.84 -3.32
C ILE A 134 11.66 -17.19 -2.03
N ARG A 135 12.24 -18.02 -1.14
CA ARG A 135 11.62 -18.34 0.15
C ARG A 135 11.42 -17.10 1.02
N ARG A 136 12.44 -16.25 1.16
CA ARG A 136 12.32 -15.01 1.94
C ARG A 136 11.23 -14.08 1.41
N ILE A 137 11.08 -13.97 0.08
CA ILE A 137 9.99 -13.18 -0.53
C ILE A 137 8.63 -13.81 -0.22
N ALA A 138 8.53 -15.14 -0.28
CA ALA A 138 7.30 -15.85 0.03
C ALA A 138 6.88 -15.65 1.49
N ASP A 139 7.83 -15.71 2.43
CA ASP A 139 7.59 -15.46 3.84
C ASP A 139 7.16 -14.00 4.09
N LEU A 140 7.85 -13.03 3.47
CA LEU A 140 7.50 -11.62 3.58
C LEU A 140 6.11 -11.30 3.01
N ARG A 141 5.61 -12.10 2.05
CA ARG A 141 4.34 -11.82 1.38
C ARG A 141 3.15 -11.79 2.34
N SER A 142 3.16 -12.58 3.43
CA SER A 142 2.09 -12.54 4.42
C SER A 142 2.05 -11.24 5.23
N ASP A 143 3.21 -10.60 5.37
CA ASP A 143 3.38 -9.41 6.19
C ASP A 143 3.08 -8.13 5.38
N LEU A 144 3.17 -8.24 4.05
CA LEU A 144 2.79 -7.18 3.14
C LEU A 144 1.26 -7.08 3.09
N GLY A 145 0.74 -5.97 3.63
CA GLY A 145 -0.69 -5.68 3.70
C GLY A 145 -1.42 -5.68 2.34
N PRO A 146 -2.75 -5.55 2.36
CA PRO A 146 -3.61 -5.74 1.19
C PRO A 146 -3.36 -4.75 0.03
N GLU A 147 -2.67 -3.64 0.30
CA GLU A 147 -2.28 -2.67 -0.73
C GLU A 147 -1.22 -3.23 -1.70
N ILE A 148 -0.44 -4.23 -1.27
CA ILE A 148 0.52 -4.93 -2.12
C ILE A 148 -0.21 -6.08 -2.83
N ARG A 149 -0.75 -5.76 -4.02
CA ARG A 149 -1.57 -6.69 -4.80
C ARG A 149 -0.77 -7.85 -5.37
N LYS A 150 0.45 -7.60 -5.87
CA LYS A 150 1.24 -8.62 -6.54
C LYS A 150 2.74 -8.40 -6.39
N LEU A 151 3.44 -9.49 -6.13
CA LEU A 151 4.89 -9.58 -6.27
C LEU A 151 5.19 -10.45 -7.49
N HIS A 152 5.88 -9.91 -8.48
CA HIS A 152 6.43 -10.66 -9.61
C HIS A 152 7.87 -11.01 -9.25
N VAL A 153 8.19 -12.29 -9.24
CA VAL A 153 9.50 -12.79 -8.84
C VAL A 153 10.08 -13.55 -10.02
N ASP A 154 11.17 -13.02 -10.56
CA ASP A 154 11.95 -13.60 -11.66
C ASP A 154 13.42 -13.67 -11.25
N ILE A 155 13.72 -14.61 -10.35
CA ILE A 155 15.06 -14.80 -9.80
C ILE A 155 15.63 -16.09 -10.37
N THR A 156 16.81 -15.97 -10.97
CA THR A 156 17.55 -17.09 -11.53
C THR A 156 18.76 -17.42 -10.66
N GLN A 157 19.18 -18.69 -10.68
CA GLN A 157 20.43 -19.08 -10.04
C GLN A 157 21.59 -18.55 -10.86
N GLN A 158 22.50 -17.82 -10.20
CA GLN A 158 23.72 -17.32 -10.84
C GLN A 158 24.63 -18.50 -11.19
N ASP A 159 25.12 -18.52 -12.43
CA ASP A 159 26.10 -19.51 -12.88
C ASP A 159 27.48 -19.16 -12.29
N PRO A 160 28.07 -20.03 -11.44
CA PRO A 160 29.38 -19.78 -10.85
C PRO A 160 30.51 -19.68 -11.90
N SER A 161 30.29 -20.20 -13.11
CA SER A 161 31.26 -20.16 -14.22
C SER A 161 31.33 -18.77 -14.88
N VAL A 162 30.25 -17.99 -14.77
CA VAL A 162 30.13 -16.65 -15.36
C VAL A 162 30.45 -15.57 -14.33
N LYS A 163 30.30 -15.88 -13.03
CA LYS A 163 30.63 -14.97 -11.93
C LYS A 163 32.15 -14.85 -11.76
N PRO A 164 32.75 -13.66 -11.92
CA PRO A 164 34.12 -13.43 -11.50
C PRO A 164 34.23 -13.73 -9.99
N PRO A 165 35.20 -14.54 -9.55
CA PRO A 165 35.42 -14.77 -8.12
C PRO A 165 35.52 -13.46 -7.34
N SER A 166 34.98 -13.46 -6.12
CA SER A 166 34.81 -12.27 -5.28
C SER A 166 36.11 -11.57 -4.87
N ASN A 167 37.26 -12.20 -5.14
CA ASN A 167 38.60 -11.67 -4.97
C ASN A 167 39.15 -10.99 -6.24
N TYR A 168 38.31 -10.70 -7.23
CA TYR A 168 38.70 -9.97 -8.43
C TYR A 168 37.96 -8.64 -8.53
N ASP A 169 38.73 -7.57 -8.74
CA ASP A 169 38.25 -6.19 -8.89
C ASP A 169 37.74 -5.90 -10.31
N ALA A 170 38.26 -6.61 -11.30
CA ALA A 170 37.81 -6.50 -12.68
C ALA A 170 38.04 -7.82 -13.43
N ALA A 171 37.08 -8.20 -14.28
CA ALA A 171 37.21 -9.31 -15.22
C ALA A 171 36.84 -8.85 -16.63
N LEU A 172 37.73 -9.08 -17.59
CA LEU A 172 37.49 -8.82 -19.01
C LEU A 172 37.57 -10.13 -19.77
N LEU A 173 36.52 -10.38 -20.56
CA LEU A 173 36.45 -11.52 -21.47
C LEU A 173 36.71 -11.02 -22.89
N VAL A 174 37.82 -11.43 -23.50
CA VAL A 174 38.17 -11.09 -24.89
C VAL A 174 38.57 -12.38 -25.60
N GLU A 175 37.83 -12.78 -26.65
CA GLU A 175 38.14 -13.90 -27.56
C GLU A 175 38.95 -15.06 -26.96
N GLY A 176 38.42 -15.71 -25.91
CA GLY A 176 39.02 -16.92 -25.31
C GLY A 176 40.10 -16.65 -24.23
N LEU A 177 40.45 -15.39 -23.96
CA LEU A 177 41.23 -14.97 -22.80
C LEU A 177 40.32 -14.38 -21.72
N HIS A 178 40.47 -14.89 -20.50
CA HIS A 178 40.02 -14.26 -19.28
C HIS A 178 41.17 -13.45 -18.68
N TYR A 179 40.98 -12.13 -18.58
CA TYR A 179 41.81 -11.26 -17.76
C TYR A 179 41.12 -11.01 -16.43
N VAL A 180 41.83 -11.17 -15.31
CA VAL A 180 41.33 -10.78 -13.99
C VAL A 180 42.40 -9.99 -13.21
N GLU A 181 41.97 -8.96 -12.51
CA GLU A 181 42.81 -8.17 -11.59
C GLU A 181 42.31 -8.36 -10.17
N THR A 182 43.22 -8.70 -9.25
CA THR A 182 42.93 -8.88 -7.82
C THR A 182 43.13 -7.56 -7.05
N PRO A 183 42.56 -7.42 -5.84
CA PRO A 183 42.69 -6.21 -5.02
C PRO A 183 44.12 -5.77 -4.67
N ASP A 184 45.09 -6.69 -4.74
CA ASP A 184 46.51 -6.37 -4.53
C ASP A 184 47.21 -5.86 -5.80
N GLY A 185 46.47 -5.76 -6.92
CA GLY A 185 46.96 -5.34 -8.23
C GLY A 185 47.54 -6.47 -9.07
N THR A 186 47.50 -7.73 -8.61
CA THR A 186 48.00 -8.88 -9.38
C THR A 186 47.05 -9.21 -10.53
N LYS A 187 47.63 -9.33 -11.73
CA LYS A 187 46.90 -9.60 -12.99
C LYS A 187 47.08 -11.06 -13.38
N HIS A 188 45.98 -11.77 -13.59
CA HIS A 188 46.00 -13.14 -14.10
C HIS A 188 45.38 -13.18 -15.50
N LEU A 189 46.02 -13.93 -16.39
CA LEU A 189 45.52 -14.24 -17.73
C LEU A 189 45.30 -15.74 -17.81
N THR A 190 44.08 -16.16 -18.07
CA THR A 190 43.71 -17.57 -18.22
C THR A 190 43.06 -17.77 -19.58
N SER A 191 43.56 -18.71 -20.38
CA SER A 191 42.87 -19.16 -21.59
C SER A 191 41.78 -20.17 -21.22
N LEU A 192 40.56 -20.03 -21.76
CA LEU A 192 39.57 -21.10 -21.70
C LEU A 192 40.15 -22.35 -22.40
N PRO A 193 40.03 -23.56 -21.83
CA PRO A 193 40.32 -24.77 -22.60
C PRO A 193 39.41 -24.77 -23.83
N GLN A 194 40.01 -24.82 -25.02
CA GLN A 194 39.24 -25.00 -26.25
C GLN A 194 38.36 -26.23 -26.07
N GLN A 195 37.04 -26.05 -26.03
CA GLN A 195 36.11 -27.16 -26.21
C GLN A 195 36.44 -27.79 -27.57
N ALA A 196 37.06 -28.97 -27.53
CA ALA A 196 37.23 -29.79 -28.70
C ALA A 196 35.83 -30.18 -29.19
N ALA A 197 35.42 -29.60 -30.31
CA ALA A 197 34.17 -29.93 -30.98
C ALA A 197 34.25 -31.36 -31.59
N PRO A 198 33.20 -32.17 -31.47
CA PRO A 198 32.77 -33.06 -32.54
C PRO A 198 31.71 -32.41 -33.43
#